data_AF-A0A520SNP7-F1
#
_entry.id   AF-A0A520SNP7-F1
#
_cell.length_a   1.000
_cell.length_b   1.000
_cell.length_c   1.000
_cell.angle_alpha   90.00
_cell.angle_beta   90.00
_cell.angle_gamma   90.00
#
_symmetry.space_group_name_H-M   'P 1'
#
loop_
_entity.id
_entity.type
_entity.pdbx_description
1 polymer ?
#
loop_
_entity_poly.entity_id
_entity_poly.type
_entity_poly.pdbx_seq_one_letter_code
_entity_poly.pdbx_strand_id
1 'polypeptide(L)'
;MKKGRQLDFNFPANDLLEFPRDLGEEGWFQFYADRRGAFERVEEKFGIPLNQRVRVYLLGEEEGLEGLLTLNRLALPPADADEILLQLGGRSFYNSAIARWERVSA
;
A
#
# COMPACT_ATOMS: atom_id res chain seq x y z
N MET A 1 10.17 42.23 -18.60
CA MET A 1 10.59 40.83 -18.38
C MET A 1 10.80 40.62 -16.88
N LYS A 2 9.81 40.07 -16.17
CA LYS A 2 9.92 39.81 -14.73
C LYS A 2 10.55 38.43 -14.54
N LYS A 3 11.80 38.39 -14.09
CA LYS A 3 12.50 37.16 -13.71
C LYS A 3 11.73 36.52 -12.55
N GLY A 4 11.32 35.26 -12.74
CA GLY A 4 10.59 34.50 -11.73
C GLY A 4 11.38 34.44 -10.43
N ARG A 5 10.69 34.73 -9.31
CA ARG A 5 11.19 34.40 -7.98
C ARG A 5 11.27 32.88 -7.91
N GLN A 6 12.47 32.35 -8.13
CA GLN A 6 12.81 31.00 -7.76
C GLN A 6 12.67 30.93 -6.24
N LEU A 7 11.73 30.11 -5.77
CA LEU A 7 11.59 29.80 -4.36
C LEU A 7 12.76 28.87 -4.02
N ASP A 8 13.80 29.43 -3.40
CA ASP A 8 14.91 28.66 -2.85
C ASP A 8 14.39 27.89 -1.62
N PHE A 9 13.92 26.67 -1.85
CA PHE A 9 13.68 25.72 -0.78
C PHE A 9 15.03 25.21 -0.30
N ASN A 10 15.61 25.95 0.65
CA ASN A 10 16.80 25.51 1.36
C ASN A 10 16.32 24.56 2.46
N PHE A 11 16.18 23.27 2.16
CA PHE A 11 15.95 22.24 3.17
C PHE A 11 17.27 21.99 3.89
N PRO A 12 17.47 22.46 5.14
CA PRO A 12 18.63 22.01 5.91
C PRO A 12 18.52 20.50 6.05
N ALA A 13 19.59 19.78 5.72
CA ALA A 13 19.68 18.32 5.78
C ALA A 13 19.55 17.71 7.20
N ASN A 14 19.10 18.52 8.17
CA ASN A 14 18.82 18.16 9.55
C ASN A 14 17.33 18.16 9.91
N ASP A 15 16.43 18.53 8.99
CA ASP A 15 15.01 18.18 9.09
C ASP A 15 14.87 16.70 8.72
N LEU A 16 15.47 15.85 9.56
CA LEU A 16 15.03 14.49 9.77
C LEU A 16 13.50 14.57 9.83
N LEU A 17 12.82 13.73 9.04
CA LEU A 17 11.42 13.41 9.30
C LEU A 17 11.32 13.06 10.79
N GLU A 18 10.95 14.02 11.63
CA GLU A 18 10.66 13.77 13.03
C GLU A 18 9.34 13.03 13.00
N PHE A 19 9.43 11.69 13.00
CA PHE A 19 8.29 10.87 13.34
C PHE A 19 7.72 11.39 14.66
N PRO A 20 6.38 11.59 14.76
CA PRO A 20 5.76 12.14 15.96
C PRO A 20 6.28 11.39 17.19
N ARG A 21 6.97 12.10 18.08
CA ARG A 21 7.54 11.49 19.29
C ARG A 21 6.43 11.15 20.30
N ASP A 22 5.24 11.70 20.10
CA ASP A 22 4.07 11.51 20.94
C ASP A 22 2.94 10.83 20.14
N LEU A 23 2.64 9.58 20.50
CA LEU A 23 1.60 8.75 19.87
C LEU A 23 0.17 9.23 20.17
N GLY A 24 0.02 10.26 21.01
CA GLY A 24 -1.23 10.91 21.39
C GLY A 24 -1.62 12.13 20.55
N GLU A 25 -0.78 12.56 19.60
CA GLU A 25 -1.09 13.70 18.72
C GLU A 25 -2.21 13.35 17.73
N GLU A 26 -3.20 14.25 17.59
CA GLU A 26 -4.33 14.12 16.65
C GLU A 26 -3.87 13.80 15.22
N GLY A 27 -2.69 14.27 14.82
CA GLY A 27 -2.08 13.99 13.52
C GLY A 27 -1.75 12.51 13.29
N TRP A 28 -1.36 11.76 14.33
CA TRP A 28 -1.09 10.33 14.22
C TRP A 28 -2.38 9.52 14.04
N PHE A 29 -3.44 9.88 14.77
CA PHE A 29 -4.76 9.26 14.62
C PHE A 29 -5.35 9.54 13.24
N GLN A 30 -5.25 10.77 12.74
CA GLN A 30 -5.73 11.14 11.40
C GLN A 30 -4.98 10.36 10.32
N PHE A 31 -3.65 10.29 10.42
CA PHE A 31 -2.83 9.49 9.49
C PHE A 31 -3.24 8.01 9.48
N TYR A 32 -3.47 7.41 10.65
CA TYR A 32 -3.86 6.00 10.74
C TYR A 32 -5.27 5.75 10.20
N ALA A 33 -6.20 6.67 10.44
CA ALA A 33 -7.57 6.63 9.91
C ALA A 33 -7.57 6.76 8.38
N ASP A 34 -6.84 7.74 7.83
CA ASP A 34 -6.72 7.96 6.38
C ASP A 34 -6.08 6.75 5.70
N ARG A 35 -5.04 6.18 6.33
CA ARG A 35 -4.38 4.98 5.84
C ARG A 35 -5.33 3.79 5.82
N ARG A 36 -6.11 3.59 6.89
CA ARG A 36 -7.10 2.51 6.96
C ARG A 36 -8.17 2.68 5.88
N GLY A 37 -8.77 3.87 5.75
CA GLY A 37 -9.78 4.14 4.72
C GLY A 37 -9.23 4.03 3.30
N ALA A 38 -7.93 4.30 3.09
CA ALA A 38 -7.29 4.05 1.81
C ALA A 38 -7.14 2.56 1.50
N PHE A 39 -6.74 1.74 2.47
CA PHE A 39 -6.68 0.29 2.30
C PHE A 39 -8.07 -0.30 2.05
N GLU A 40 -9.09 0.08 2.84
CA GLU A 40 -10.47 -0.37 2.66
C GLU A 40 -10.98 -0.08 1.24
N ARG A 41 -10.73 1.11 0.69
CA ARG A 41 -11.08 1.43 -0.71
C ARG A 41 -10.38 0.56 -1.75
N VAL A 42 -9.12 0.21 -1.52
CA VAL A 42 -8.36 -0.67 -2.42
C VAL A 42 -8.92 -2.10 -2.33
N GLU A 43 -9.21 -2.58 -1.11
CA GLU A 43 -9.84 -3.89 -0.92
C GLU A 43 -11.22 -3.97 -1.59
N GLU A 44 -12.05 -2.93 -1.44
CA GLU A 44 -13.36 -2.82 -2.09
C GLU A 44 -13.25 -2.80 -3.62
N LYS A 45 -12.31 -2.03 -4.17
CA LYS A 45 -12.13 -1.89 -5.63
C LYS A 45 -11.64 -3.20 -6.27
N PHE A 46 -10.67 -3.87 -5.66
CA PHE A 46 -9.99 -5.01 -6.27
C PHE A 46 -10.42 -6.37 -5.70
N GLY A 47 -11.26 -6.39 -4.67
CA GLY A 47 -11.81 -7.61 -4.07
C GLY A 47 -10.78 -8.51 -3.38
N ILE A 48 -9.67 -7.91 -2.89
CA ILE A 48 -8.55 -8.64 -2.29
C ILE A 48 -8.24 -8.13 -0.88
N PRO A 49 -7.91 -9.02 0.07
CA PRO A 49 -7.63 -8.65 1.46
C PRO A 49 -6.14 -8.28 1.65
N LEU A 50 -5.85 -6.99 1.72
CA LEU A 50 -4.49 -6.49 1.95
C LEU A 50 -4.11 -6.57 3.43
N ASN A 51 -2.80 -6.67 3.69
CA ASN A 51 -2.22 -6.79 5.02
C ASN A 51 -2.78 -7.96 5.85
N GLN A 52 -3.21 -9.03 5.17
CA GLN A 52 -3.74 -10.24 5.78
C GLN A 52 -2.95 -11.46 5.33
N ARG A 53 -2.89 -12.48 6.21
CA ARG A 53 -2.35 -13.79 5.82
C ARG A 53 -3.37 -14.52 4.97
N VAL A 54 -2.98 -14.85 3.76
CA VAL A 54 -3.82 -15.52 2.78
C VAL A 54 -3.04 -16.57 2.02
N ARG A 55 -3.78 -17.49 1.41
CA ARG A 55 -3.29 -18.34 0.34
C ARG A 55 -3.92 -17.88 -0.97
N VAL A 56 -3.08 -17.59 -1.96
CA VAL A 56 -3.46 -17.11 -3.29
C VAL A 56 -3.14 -18.17 -4.33
N TYR A 57 -4.09 -18.44 -5.21
CA TYR A 57 -3.93 -19.32 -6.36
C TYR A 57 -3.86 -18.47 -7.61
N LEU A 58 -2.73 -18.55 -8.33
CA LEU A 58 -2.51 -17.79 -9.55
C LEU A 58 -3.01 -18.57 -10.77
N LEU A 59 -3.42 -17.85 -11.81
CA LEU A 59 -3.85 -18.45 -13.08
C LEU A 59 -2.71 -19.27 -13.69
N GLY A 60 -2.98 -20.56 -13.95
CA GLY A 60 -2.00 -21.48 -14.53
C GLY A 60 -1.04 -22.13 -13.52
N GLU A 61 -1.20 -21.86 -12.22
CA GLU A 61 -0.41 -22.51 -11.15
C GLU A 61 -1.29 -23.45 -10.32
N GLU A 62 -0.83 -24.69 -10.12
CA GLU A 62 -1.55 -25.68 -9.31
C GLU A 62 -1.35 -25.47 -7.81
N GLU A 63 -0.18 -24.95 -7.42
CA GLU A 63 0.16 -24.70 -6.02
C GLU A 63 -0.27 -23.29 -5.57
N GLY A 64 -0.84 -23.22 -4.36
CA GLY A 64 -1.20 -21.95 -3.73
C GLY A 64 0.00 -21.32 -3.03
N LEU A 65 0.20 -20.02 -3.23
CA LEU A 65 1.18 -19.23 -2.51
C LEU A 65 0.58 -18.76 -1.18
N GLU A 66 1.26 -19.01 -0.05
CA GLU A 66 0.78 -18.57 1.26
C GLU A 66 1.70 -17.50 1.86
N GLY A 67 1.13 -16.47 2.48
CA GLY A 67 1.89 -15.44 3.16
C GLY A 67 1.06 -14.20 3.52
N LEU A 68 1.74 -13.11 3.88
CA LEU A 68 1.13 -11.80 4.05
C LEU A 68 0.98 -11.12 2.68
N LEU A 69 -0.25 -10.82 2.25
CA LEU A 69 -0.51 -10.12 1.00
C LEU A 69 -0.37 -8.62 1.19
N THR A 70 0.55 -7.99 0.48
CA THR A 70 0.77 -6.54 0.54
C THR A 70 0.79 -5.92 -0.84
N LEU A 71 0.69 -4.59 -0.90
CA LEU A 71 1.09 -3.86 -2.10
C LEU A 71 2.61 -4.00 -2.28
N ASN A 72 3.08 -4.11 -3.51
CA ASN A 72 4.51 -4.15 -3.81
C ASN A 72 5.19 -2.78 -3.60
N ARG A 73 4.42 -1.70 -3.55
CA ARG A 73 4.90 -0.35 -3.26
C ARG A 73 4.15 0.23 -2.08
N LEU A 74 4.84 1.08 -1.32
CA LEU A 74 4.27 1.81 -0.20
C LEU A 74 3.28 2.90 -0.64
N ALA A 75 3.34 3.32 -1.91
CA ALA A 75 2.40 4.26 -2.49
C ALA A 75 1.08 3.57 -2.85
N LEU A 76 -0.02 4.20 -2.50
CA LEU A 76 -1.35 3.77 -2.92
C LEU A 76 -1.46 3.84 -4.45
N PRO A 77 -2.15 2.89 -5.07
CA PRO A 77 -2.43 2.97 -6.49
C PRO A 77 -3.30 4.20 -6.81
N PRO A 78 -3.14 4.82 -8.00
CA PRO A 78 -4.06 5.83 -8.50
C PRO A 78 -5.51 5.35 -8.47
N ALA A 79 -6.47 6.27 -8.29
CA ALA A 79 -7.88 5.94 -8.21
C ALA A 79 -8.42 5.31 -9.51
N ASP A 80 -7.80 5.60 -10.64
CA ASP A 80 -8.10 5.09 -11.99
C ASP A 80 -7.29 3.84 -12.37
N ALA A 81 -6.43 3.31 -11.49
CA ALA A 81 -5.64 2.12 -11.79
C ALA A 81 -6.53 0.89 -11.98
N ASP A 82 -6.43 0.21 -13.12
CA ASP A 82 -7.16 -1.03 -13.41
C ASP A 82 -6.46 -2.27 -12.84
N GLU A 83 -5.14 -2.19 -12.69
CA GLU A 83 -4.30 -3.25 -12.13
C GLU A 83 -3.38 -2.72 -11.04
N ILE A 84 -3.12 -3.58 -10.05
CA ILE A 84 -2.21 -3.31 -8.95
C ILE A 84 -1.22 -4.45 -8.78
N LEU A 85 0.02 -4.07 -8.48
CA LEU A 85 1.10 -5.01 -8.25
C LEU A 85 1.16 -5.37 -6.77
N LEU A 86 0.95 -6.65 -6.49
CA LEU A 86 0.90 -7.23 -5.16
C LEU A 86 2.20 -7.97 -4.87
N GLN A 87 2.41 -8.25 -3.59
CA GLN A 87 3.51 -9.06 -3.10
C GLN A 87 3.00 -10.07 -2.06
N LEU A 88 3.47 -11.31 -2.16
CA LEU A 88 3.17 -12.40 -1.23
C LEU A 88 4.42 -13.27 -1.08
N GLY A 89 4.93 -13.41 0.15
CA GLY A 89 6.09 -14.27 0.42
C GLY A 89 7.34 -13.93 -0.41
N GLY A 90 7.53 -12.65 -0.77
CA GLY A 90 8.65 -12.19 -1.59
C GLY A 90 8.42 -12.26 -3.10
N ARG A 91 7.33 -12.88 -3.56
CA ARG A 91 6.94 -12.92 -4.98
C ARG A 91 5.98 -11.79 -5.32
N SER A 92 6.13 -11.19 -6.50
CA SER A 92 5.23 -10.14 -7.00
C SER A 92 4.37 -10.62 -8.15
N PHE A 93 3.11 -10.18 -8.20
CA PHE A 93 2.16 -10.49 -9.27
C PHE A 93 1.05 -9.44 -9.33
N TYR A 94 0.38 -9.30 -10.48
CA TYR A 94 -0.77 -8.41 -10.62
C TYR A 94 -2.03 -9.06 -10.03
N ASN A 95 -2.97 -8.24 -9.56
CA ASN A 95 -4.28 -8.72 -9.07
C ASN A 95 -5.05 -9.52 -10.13
N SER A 96 -4.89 -9.19 -11.42
CA SER A 96 -5.50 -9.91 -12.55
C SER A 96 -5.02 -11.36 -12.69
N ALA A 97 -3.84 -11.69 -12.14
CA ALA A 97 -3.32 -13.04 -12.13
C ALA A 97 -3.96 -13.92 -11.05
N ILE A 98 -4.74 -13.35 -10.12
CA ILE A 98 -5.39 -14.10 -9.05
C ILE A 98 -6.60 -14.84 -9.61
N ALA A 99 -6.57 -16.18 -9.53
CA ALA A 99 -7.72 -17.02 -9.85
C ALA A 99 -8.69 -17.10 -8.66
N ARG A 100 -8.15 -17.31 -7.46
CA ARG A 100 -8.88 -17.32 -6.19
C ARG A 100 -7.93 -17.09 -5.01
N TRP A 101 -8.49 -16.72 -3.87
CA TRP A 101 -7.75 -16.61 -2.61
C TRP A 101 -8.59 -17.16 -1.44
N GLU A 102 -7.92 -17.61 -0.38
CA GLU A 102 -8.53 -18.03 0.87
C GLU A 102 -7.81 -17.40 2.05
N ARG A 103 -8.57 -16.99 3.06
CA ARG A 103 -8.00 -16.47 4.31
C ARG A 103 -7.40 -17.63 5.08
N VAL A 104 -6.14 -17.49 5.50
CA VAL A 104 -5.51 -18.47 6.37
C VAL A 104 -5.64 -17.95 7.79
N SER A 105 -6.46 -18.64 8.59
CA SER A 105 -6.55 -18.38 10.03
C SER A 105 -5.16 -18.63 10.64
N ALA A 106 -4.66 -17.66 11.40
CA ALA A 106 -3.49 -17.85 12.24
C ALA A 106 -3.81 -18.82 13.39
#